data_AF-A0A6M1PHM5-F1
#
_entry.id   AF-A0A6M1PHM5-F1
#
_cell.length_a   1.000
_cell.length_b   1.000
_cell.length_c   1.000
_cell.angle_alpha   90.00
_cell.angle_beta   90.00
_cell.angle_gamma   90.00
#
_symmetry.space_group_name_H-M   'P 1'
#
loop_
_entity.id
_entity.type
_entity.pdbx_description
1 polymer ?
#
loop_
_entity_poly.entity_id
_entity_poly.type
_entity_poly.pdbx_seq_one_letter_code
_entity_poly.pdbx_strand_id
1 'polypeptide(L)'
;MKHLDLHFDQGAGVGQGYFIEEIPPGIDALVELKNESKDAAVQLVITRYNASTLTFDVGPHTEFAVEVGNIQTVGIFVPGTQPARGRLIIIPNFSNINLV
;
A
#
# COMPACT_ATOMS: atom_id res chain seq x y z
N MET A 1 -8.35 13.15 11.44
CA MET A 1 -7.28 12.69 10.54
C MET A 1 -7.88 12.42 9.17
N LYS A 2 -7.22 12.86 8.09
CA LYS A 2 -7.63 12.49 6.72
C LYS A 2 -6.89 11.22 6.35
N HIS A 3 -7.60 10.17 5.98
CA HIS A 3 -7.01 9.03 5.30
C HIS A 3 -6.50 9.48 3.93
N LEU A 4 -5.52 8.77 3.41
CA LEU A 4 -5.05 8.92 2.04
C LEU A 4 -5.82 7.93 1.17
N ASP A 5 -6.36 8.38 0.05
CA ASP A 5 -7.00 7.54 -0.99
C ASP A 5 -6.42 7.97 -2.33
N LEU A 6 -5.63 7.09 -2.94
CA LEU A 6 -4.88 7.35 -4.17
C LEU A 6 -5.23 6.32 -5.22
N HIS A 7 -5.48 6.80 -6.44
CA HIS A 7 -5.56 5.92 -7.59
C HIS A 7 -4.16 5.68 -8.15
N PHE A 8 -3.92 4.46 -8.61
CA PHE A 8 -2.74 4.13 -9.39
C PHE A 8 -3.14 3.53 -10.74
N ASP A 9 -2.34 3.84 -11.76
CA ASP A 9 -2.37 3.24 -13.09
C ASP A 9 -0.91 3.14 -13.55
N GLN A 10 -0.41 1.91 -13.61
CA GLN A 10 1.01 1.61 -13.77
C GLN A 10 1.20 0.59 -14.89
N GLY A 11 2.22 0.82 -15.71
CA GLY A 11 2.68 -0.17 -16.69
C GLY A 11 3.26 -1.41 -16.03
N ALA A 12 3.32 -2.51 -16.79
CA ALA A 12 4.00 -3.73 -16.36
C ALA A 12 5.49 -3.45 -16.06
N GLY A 13 6.00 -4.01 -14.97
CA GLY A 13 7.39 -3.83 -14.51
C GLY A 13 7.66 -2.48 -13.82
N VAL A 14 6.65 -1.63 -13.64
CA VAL A 14 6.80 -0.33 -12.98
C VAL A 14 6.60 -0.48 -11.47
N GLY A 15 7.56 0.04 -10.70
CA GLY A 15 7.43 0.25 -9.26
C GLY A 15 7.31 1.74 -8.95
N GLN A 16 6.37 2.11 -8.08
CA GLN A 16 6.12 3.49 -7.70
C GLN A 16 5.84 3.62 -6.20
N GLY A 17 6.44 4.61 -5.56
CA GLY A 17 6.12 5.01 -4.19
C GLY A 17 4.92 5.95 -4.15
N TYR A 18 4.02 5.72 -3.19
CA TYR A 18 2.78 6.49 -3.00
C TYR A 18 2.72 7.20 -1.65
N PHE A 19 3.51 6.76 -0.69
CA PHE A 19 3.59 7.36 0.63
C PHE A 19 5.02 7.34 1.13
N ILE A 20 5.40 8.40 1.84
CA ILE A 20 6.65 8.52 2.58
C ILE A 20 6.38 9.20 3.92
N GLU A 21 6.91 8.64 4.99
CA GLU A 21 7.07 9.28 6.29
C GLU A 21 8.58 9.38 6.58
N GLU A 22 9.08 10.61 6.60
CA GLU A 22 10.49 10.90 6.79
C GLU A 22 10.90 10.91 8.26
N ILE A 23 9.94 11.12 9.17
CA ILE A 23 10.20 11.25 10.61
C ILE A 23 10.17 9.88 11.29
N PRO A 24 11.28 9.41 11.90
CA PRO A 24 11.27 8.19 12.71
C PRO A 24 10.32 8.28 13.91
N PRO A 25 9.63 7.20 14.30
CA PRO A 25 9.77 5.83 13.80
C PRO A 25 8.88 5.49 12.58
N GLY A 26 8.29 6.47 11.90
CA GLY A 26 7.25 6.24 10.91
C GLY A 26 5.84 6.33 11.49
N ILE A 27 4.84 5.92 10.73
CA ILE A 27 3.44 5.88 11.18
C ILE A 27 2.94 4.46 11.41
N ASP A 28 2.01 4.32 12.34
CA ASP A 28 1.16 3.13 12.43
C ASP A 28 -0.07 3.35 11.57
N ALA A 29 -0.39 2.43 10.67
CA ALA A 29 -1.53 2.58 9.78
C ALA A 29 -2.12 1.24 9.34
N LEU A 30 -3.42 1.28 9.00
CA LEU A 30 -4.02 0.29 8.11
C LEU A 30 -3.71 0.70 6.67
N VAL A 31 -3.10 -0.21 5.91
CA VAL A 31 -2.83 -0.06 4.48
C VAL A 31 -3.73 -1.03 3.73
N GLU A 32 -4.56 -0.50 2.85
CA GLU A 32 -5.51 -1.24 2.03
C GLU A 32 -5.19 -1.01 0.55
N LEU A 33 -5.11 -2.09 -0.22
CA LEU A 33 -4.86 -2.07 -1.64
C LEU A 33 -6.00 -2.81 -2.36
N LYS A 34 -6.77 -2.05 -3.15
CA LYS A 34 -7.77 -2.59 -4.07
C LYS A 34 -7.14 -2.71 -5.45
N ASN A 35 -6.92 -3.94 -5.90
CA ASN A 35 -6.44 -4.20 -7.26
C ASN A 35 -7.65 -4.32 -8.21
N GLU A 36 -7.87 -3.27 -9.01
CA GLU A 36 -8.98 -3.17 -9.96
C GLU A 36 -8.61 -3.68 -11.37
N SER A 37 -7.41 -4.26 -11.50
CA SER A 37 -6.91 -4.85 -12.74
C SER A 37 -7.63 -6.15 -13.05
N LYS A 38 -7.83 -6.40 -14.35
CA LYS A 38 -8.50 -7.61 -14.83
C LYS A 38 -7.68 -8.87 -14.69
N ASP A 39 -6.43 -8.79 -15.15
CA ASP A 39 -5.56 -9.96 -15.31
C ASP A 39 -4.16 -9.74 -14.70
N ALA A 40 -3.90 -8.57 -14.08
CA ALA A 40 -2.61 -8.22 -13.50
C ALA A 40 -2.65 -8.32 -11.97
N ALA A 41 -1.71 -9.06 -11.39
CA ALA A 41 -1.41 -8.98 -9.97
C ALA A 41 -0.55 -7.74 -9.68
N VAL A 42 -0.61 -7.24 -8.45
CA VAL A 42 0.25 -6.15 -7.97
C VAL A 42 0.93 -6.56 -6.67
N GLN A 43 2.09 -5.98 -6.39
CA GLN A 43 2.83 -6.17 -5.16
C GLN A 43 2.76 -4.90 -4.32
N LEU A 44 2.15 -5.00 -3.14
CA LEU A 44 2.22 -3.97 -2.11
C LEU A 44 3.58 -4.10 -1.41
N VAL A 45 4.36 -3.02 -1.37
CA VAL A 45 5.67 -2.98 -0.73
C VAL A 45 5.64 -1.93 0.37
N ILE A 46 5.88 -2.36 1.61
CA ILE A 46 5.88 -1.49 2.79
C ILE A 46 7.27 -1.54 3.44
N THR A 47 7.98 -0.42 3.44
CA THR A 47 9.24 -0.31 4.20
C THR A 47 8.97 0.25 5.58
N ARG A 48 9.78 -0.16 6.56
CA ARG A 48 9.55 0.15 7.97
C ARG A 48 10.83 0.59 8.67
N TYR A 49 10.68 1.50 9.63
CA TYR A 49 11.81 1.96 10.45
C TYR A 49 12.32 0.82 11.33
N ASN A 50 13.63 0.53 11.21
CA ASN A 50 14.33 -0.49 11.98
C ASN A 50 13.62 -1.88 11.99
N ALA A 51 12.97 -2.23 10.87
CA ALA A 51 12.27 -3.50 10.69
C ALA A 51 12.32 -3.95 9.22
N SER A 52 12.07 -5.23 8.96
CA SER A 52 12.09 -5.76 7.60
C SER A 52 10.98 -5.17 6.72
N THR A 53 11.28 -4.97 5.44
CA THR A 53 10.29 -4.68 4.40
C THR A 53 9.27 -5.81 4.32
N LEU A 54 8.00 -5.44 4.17
CA LEU A 54 6.91 -6.37 3.92
C LEU A 54 6.48 -6.26 2.46
N THR A 55 6.25 -7.40 1.83
CA THR A 55 5.75 -7.49 0.46
C THR A 55 4.57 -8.43 0.43
N PHE A 56 3.47 -8.00 -0.21
CA PHE A 56 2.26 -8.78 -0.36
C PHE A 56 1.83 -8.82 -1.83
N ASP A 57 1.60 -10.01 -2.36
CA ASP A 57 0.97 -10.19 -3.67
C ASP A 57 -0.55 -10.00 -3.54
N VAL A 58 -1.10 -9.08 -4.33
CA VAL A 58 -2.54 -8.80 -4.39
C VAL A 58 -3.04 -9.19 -5.77
N GLY A 59 -3.88 -10.23 -5.81
CA GLY A 59 -4.41 -10.79 -7.05
C GLY A 59 -5.31 -9.81 -7.82
N PRO A 60 -5.52 -10.05 -9.12
CA PRO A 60 -6.44 -9.25 -9.92
C PRO A 60 -7.86 -9.28 -9.34
N HIS A 61 -8.58 -8.16 -9.40
CA HIS A 61 -9.93 -8.01 -8.84
C HIS A 61 -10.09 -8.42 -7.37
N THR A 62 -9.03 -8.26 -6.57
CA THR A 62 -9.07 -8.52 -5.13
C THR A 62 -8.71 -7.28 -4.32
N GLU A 63 -9.03 -7.36 -3.04
CA GLU A 63 -8.72 -6.34 -2.04
C GLU A 63 -7.91 -7.01 -0.93
N PHE A 64 -6.88 -6.32 -0.46
CA PHE A 64 -6.01 -6.76 0.61
C PHE A 64 -5.80 -5.61 1.59
N ALA A 65 -5.81 -5.91 2.90
CA ALA A 65 -5.54 -4.93 3.93
C ALA A 65 -4.62 -5.50 5.00
N VAL A 66 -3.70 -4.67 5.49
CA VAL A 66 -2.76 -5.02 6.57
C VAL A 66 -2.58 -3.83 7.51
N GLU A 67 -2.76 -4.08 8.81
CA GLU A 67 -2.35 -3.12 9.84
C GLU A 67 -0.90 -3.39 10.21
N VAL A 68 -0.07 -2.35 10.16
CA VAL A 68 1.34 -2.46 10.47
C VAL A 68 1.88 -1.15 11.04
N GLY A 69 2.78 -1.30 12.01
CA GLY A 69 3.47 -0.18 12.63
C GLY A 69 4.78 0.22 11.97
N ASN A 70 5.28 1.39 12.35
CA ASN A 70 6.57 1.95 11.94
C ASN A 70 6.75 2.08 10.41
N ILE A 71 5.69 2.39 9.65
CA ILE A 71 5.75 2.53 8.19
C ILE A 71 6.56 3.77 7.81
N GLN A 72 7.57 3.60 6.95
CA GLN A 72 8.31 4.71 6.32
C GLN A 72 7.91 4.93 4.87
N THR A 73 7.69 3.89 4.08
CA THR A 73 7.19 4.05 2.71
C THR A 73 6.16 3.00 2.37
N VAL A 74 5.21 3.38 1.51
CA VAL A 74 4.32 2.44 0.84
C VAL A 74 4.46 2.64 -0.66
N GLY A 75 4.71 1.55 -1.37
CA GLY A 75 4.83 1.52 -2.81
C GLY A 75 4.07 0.34 -3.42
N ILE A 76 3.87 0.42 -4.72
CA ILE A 76 3.22 -0.62 -5.53
C ILE A 76 4.16 -0.98 -6.66
N PHE A 77 4.41 -2.26 -6.83
CA PHE A 77 5.11 -2.81 -7.98
C PHE A 77 4.14 -3.66 -8.82
N VAL A 78 4.21 -3.53 -10.14
CA VAL A 78 3.37 -4.32 -11.07
C VAL A 78 4.23 -5.42 -11.69
N PRO A 79 4.27 -6.64 -11.11
CA PRO A 79 4.99 -7.74 -11.72
C PRO A 79 4.30 -8.20 -13.03
N GLY A 80 5.08 -8.79 -13.94
CA GLY A 80 4.56 -9.44 -15.15
C GLY A 80 4.56 -8.54 -16.39
N THR A 81 3.57 -8.75 -17.26
CA THR A 81 3.51 -8.14 -18.62
C THR A 81 2.26 -7.30 -18.88
N GLN A 82 1.30 -7.29 -17.96
CA GLN A 82 0.06 -6.52 -18.08
C GLN A 82 0.13 -5.27 -17.20
N PRO A 83 -0.39 -4.11 -17.66
CA PRO A 83 -0.54 -2.94 -16.81
C PRO A 83 -1.55 -3.22 -15.69
N ALA A 84 -1.42 -2.52 -14.57
CA ALA A 84 -2.29 -2.65 -13.43
C ALA A 84 -2.80 -1.30 -12.95
N ARG A 85 -4.01 -1.30 -12.40
CA ARG A 85 -4.68 -0.14 -11.85
C ARG A 85 -5.46 -0.49 -10.59
N GLY A 86 -5.74 0.52 -9.79
CA GLY A 86 -6.57 0.35 -8.61
C GLY A 86 -6.44 1.51 -7.64
N ARG A 87 -6.68 1.22 -6.36
CA ARG A 87 -6.67 2.21 -5.29
C ARG A 87 -5.84 1.77 -4.10
N LEU A 88 -5.03 2.68 -3.59
CA LEU A 88 -4.30 2.55 -2.34
C LEU A 88 -4.93 3.48 -1.31
N ILE A 89 -5.34 2.89 -0.19
CA ILE A 89 -5.91 3.60 0.94
C ILE A 89 -4.98 3.43 2.14
N ILE A 90 -4.60 4.53 2.79
CA ILE A 90 -3.80 4.50 4.02
C ILE A 90 -4.58 5.24 5.09
N ILE A 91 -4.84 4.57 6.21
CA ILE A 91 -5.56 5.10 7.36
C ILE A 91 -4.59 5.14 8.54
N PRO A 92 -3.91 6.29 8.78
CA PRO A 92 -3.01 6.46 9.91
C PRO A 92 -3.75 6.33 11.24
N ASN A 93 -3.04 5.81 12.25
CA ASN A 93 -3.55 5.65 13.62
C ASN A 93 -4.84 4.83 13.69
N PHE A 94 -4.99 3.81 12.83
CA PHE A 94 -6.21 3.00 12.72
C PHE A 94 -6.65 2.39 14.06
N SER A 95 -5.73 1.80 14.81
CA SER A 95 -5.97 1.25 16.15
C SER A 95 -6.29 2.30 17.22
N ASN A 96 -6.01 3.59 16.97
CA ASN A 96 -6.37 4.70 17.85
C ASN A 96 -7.65 5.42 17.42
N ILE A 97 -8.35 4.93 16.38
CA ILE A 97 -9.69 5.42 16.03
C ILE A 97 -10.65 4.89 17.09
N ASN A 98 -10.89 5.69 18.12
CA ASN A 98 -12.08 5.53 18.94
C ASN A 98 -13.30 5.75 18.04
N LEU A 99 -13.96 4.67 17.65
CA LEU A 99 -15.32 4.69 17.10
C LEU A 99 -16.25 5.06 18.27
N VAL A 100 -16.36 6.35 18.58
CA VAL A 100 -17.38 6.88 19.50
C VAL A 100 -18.58 7.35 18.70
#